data_AF-A0A3D4WPX4-F1
#
_entry.id   AF-A0A3D4WPX4-F1
#
_cell.length_a   1.000
_cell.length_b   1.000
_cell.length_c   1.000
_cell.angle_alpha   90.00
_cell.angle_beta   90.00
_cell.angle_gamma   90.00
#
_symmetry.space_group_name_H-M   'P 1'
#
loop_
_entity.id
_entity.type
_entity.pdbx_description
1 polymer ?
#
loop_
_entity_poly.entity_id
_entity_poly.type
_entity_poly.pdbx_seq_one_letter_code
_entity_poly.pdbx_strand_id
1 'polypeptide(L)'
;MEQLNWSDLDRRAVDTVRVLAMDSVESAGNGHPGTAMSLAPAAYLLFQRIMRHDPADPEWPGRDRFVLSCGHTSLTLYIQLYYSGYGLQLGDLKALRQWGSLTPGHPEHGHTRGVETTTGPLGQGFGNAVGMAMAARRERGL
;
A
#
# COMPACT_ATOMS: atom_id res chain seq x y z
N MET A 1 -4.35 9.15 -24.44
CA MET A 1 -4.25 8.16 -23.36
C MET A 1 -3.61 6.93 -23.94
N GLU A 2 -2.51 6.48 -23.35
CA GLU A 2 -1.93 5.18 -23.67
C GLU A 2 -2.96 4.10 -23.32
N GLN A 3 -3.15 3.12 -24.22
CA GLN A 3 -4.16 2.10 -24.04
C GLN A 3 -3.72 1.16 -22.91
N LEU A 4 -4.58 0.98 -21.91
CA LEU A 4 -4.27 0.19 -20.73
C LEU A 4 -4.26 -1.30 -21.10
N ASN A 5 -3.08 -1.82 -21.47
CA ASN A 5 -2.93 -3.22 -21.87
C ASN A 5 -2.85 -4.11 -20.63
N TRP A 6 -3.92 -4.87 -20.38
CA TRP A 6 -4.04 -5.76 -19.23
C TRP A 6 -3.75 -7.21 -19.62
N SER A 7 -2.57 -7.71 -19.25
CA SER A 7 -2.11 -9.05 -19.60
C SER A 7 -2.60 -10.13 -18.62
N ASP A 8 -2.40 -11.40 -19.00
CA ASP A 8 -2.65 -12.52 -18.08
C ASP A 8 -1.67 -12.55 -16.89
N LEU A 9 -0.49 -11.93 -17.01
CA LEU A 9 0.39 -11.73 -15.87
C LEU A 9 -0.20 -10.73 -14.87
N ASP A 10 -0.80 -9.64 -15.35
CA ASP A 10 -1.47 -8.66 -14.47
C ASP A 10 -2.67 -9.31 -13.75
N ARG A 11 -3.46 -10.13 -14.45
CA ARG A 11 -4.55 -10.92 -13.83
C ARG A 11 -4.04 -11.82 -12.71
N ARG A 12 -2.99 -12.61 -12.98
CA ARG A 12 -2.39 -13.50 -11.97
C ARG A 12 -1.82 -12.72 -10.79
N ALA A 13 -1.15 -11.59 -11.03
CA ALA A 13 -0.60 -10.76 -9.97
C ALA A 13 -1.71 -10.24 -9.03
N VAL A 14 -2.84 -9.79 -9.58
CA VAL A 14 -4.03 -9.38 -8.82
C VAL A 14 -4.65 -10.55 -8.05
N ASP A 15 -4.76 -11.73 -8.65
CA ASP A 15 -5.26 -12.93 -7.95
C ASP A 15 -4.33 -13.33 -6.81
N THR A 16 -3.02 -13.22 -6.99
CA THR A 16 -2.05 -13.45 -5.92
C THR A 16 -2.18 -12.41 -4.80
N VAL A 17 -2.51 -11.14 -5.08
CA VAL A 17 -2.83 -10.16 -4.01
C VAL A 17 -4.04 -10.63 -3.20
N ARG A 18 -5.08 -11.14 -3.85
CA ARG A 18 -6.29 -11.65 -3.16
C ARG A 18 -5.95 -12.80 -2.22
N VAL A 19 -5.19 -13.78 -2.71
CA VAL A 19 -4.80 -14.95 -1.92
C VAL A 19 -3.86 -14.58 -0.78
N LEU A 20 -2.83 -13.75 -1.04
CA LEU A 20 -1.95 -13.25 0.02
C LEU A 20 -2.73 -12.51 1.11
N ALA A 21 -3.75 -11.72 0.74
CA ALA A 21 -4.58 -11.02 1.70
C ALA A 21 -5.39 -12.00 2.58
N MET A 22 -5.98 -13.04 1.99
CA MET A 22 -6.70 -14.08 2.73
C MET A 22 -5.77 -14.85 3.66
N ASP A 23 -4.66 -15.38 3.13
CA ASP A 23 -3.73 -16.23 3.87
C ASP A 23 -3.04 -15.47 5.02
N SER A 24 -2.70 -14.20 4.81
CA SER A 24 -2.08 -13.38 5.87
C SER A 24 -3.05 -13.15 7.03
N VAL A 25 -4.34 -12.89 6.74
CA VAL A 25 -5.36 -12.74 7.77
C VAL A 25 -5.61 -14.06 8.50
N GLU A 26 -5.74 -15.16 7.75
CA GLU A 26 -5.97 -16.49 8.31
C GLU A 26 -4.81 -16.90 9.23
N SER A 27 -3.56 -16.70 8.78
CA SER A 27 -2.37 -16.98 9.58
C SER A 27 -2.28 -16.13 10.86
N ALA A 28 -2.77 -14.90 10.83
CA ALA A 28 -2.82 -14.02 12.00
C ALA A 28 -4.01 -14.33 12.93
N GLY A 29 -5.00 -15.11 12.46
CA GLY A 29 -6.27 -15.39 13.13
C GLY A 29 -7.22 -14.19 13.26
N ASN A 30 -6.85 -13.02 12.71
CA ASN A 30 -7.66 -11.79 12.73
C ASN A 30 -7.18 -10.77 11.68
N GLY A 31 -8.09 -9.95 11.15
CA GLY A 31 -7.75 -8.92 10.17
C GLY A 31 -8.91 -8.57 9.22
N HIS A 32 -8.61 -7.85 8.14
CA HIS A 32 -9.61 -7.36 7.17
C HIS A 32 -9.27 -7.79 5.73
N PRO A 33 -9.66 -9.00 5.29
CA PRO A 33 -9.28 -9.50 3.97
C PRO A 33 -10.18 -8.95 2.85
N GLY A 34 -11.47 -8.73 3.12
CA GLY A 34 -12.47 -8.43 2.09
C GLY A 34 -12.17 -7.17 1.27
N THR A 35 -11.82 -6.05 1.92
CA THR A 35 -11.47 -4.81 1.22
C THR A 35 -10.15 -4.95 0.44
N ALA A 36 -9.17 -5.69 0.98
CA ALA A 36 -7.89 -5.91 0.29
C ALA A 36 -8.05 -6.73 -0.98
N MET A 37 -8.92 -7.74 -0.96
CA MET A 37 -9.23 -8.55 -2.14
C MET A 37 -10.00 -7.78 -3.22
N SER A 38 -10.97 -6.95 -2.81
CA SER A 38 -11.80 -6.20 -3.75
C SER A 38 -11.05 -5.04 -4.40
N LEU A 39 -10.18 -4.36 -3.64
CA LEU A 39 -9.33 -3.28 -4.16
C LEU A 39 -8.04 -3.76 -4.83
N ALA A 40 -7.74 -5.05 -4.83
CA ALA A 40 -6.53 -5.62 -5.42
C ALA A 40 -6.25 -5.11 -6.86
N PRO A 41 -7.22 -5.05 -7.80
CA PRO A 41 -6.96 -4.53 -9.14
C PRO A 41 -6.56 -3.04 -9.14
N ALA A 42 -7.21 -2.21 -8.32
CA ALA A 42 -6.95 -0.78 -8.25
C ALA A 42 -5.60 -0.50 -7.60
N ALA A 43 -5.28 -1.18 -6.50
CA ALA A 43 -4.00 -1.04 -5.81
C ALA A 43 -2.83 -1.50 -6.72
N TYR A 44 -2.99 -2.65 -7.39
CA TYR A 44 -2.02 -3.13 -8.36
C TYR A 44 -1.80 -2.13 -9.50
N LEU A 45 -2.87 -1.61 -10.08
CA LEU A 45 -2.77 -0.62 -11.15
C LEU A 45 -2.03 0.65 -10.69
N LEU A 46 -2.36 1.16 -9.51
CA LEU A 46 -1.73 2.37 -8.96
C LEU A 46 -0.22 2.18 -8.78
N PHE A 47 0.20 1.14 -8.07
CA PHE A 47 1.63 0.93 -7.78
C PHE A 47 2.42 0.46 -8.99
N GLN A 48 1.89 -0.47 -9.80
CA GLN A 48 2.70 -1.10 -10.84
C GLN A 48 2.69 -0.33 -12.16
N ARG A 49 1.76 0.62 -12.37
CA ARG A 49 1.57 1.26 -13.69
C ARG A 49 1.41 2.78 -13.66
N ILE A 50 0.81 3.35 -12.60
CA ILE A 50 0.42 4.77 -12.60
C ILE A 50 1.40 5.63 -11.81
N MET A 51 1.69 5.24 -10.57
CA MET A 51 2.46 6.07 -9.66
C MET A 51 3.93 6.12 -10.08
N ARG A 52 4.52 7.30 -9.97
CA ARG A 52 5.95 7.50 -10.08
C ARG A 52 6.58 7.39 -8.71
N HIS A 53 7.28 6.29 -8.44
CA HIS A 53 7.95 6.08 -7.16
C HIS A 53 9.22 5.23 -7.35
N ASP A 54 10.13 5.32 -6.38
CA ASP A 54 11.35 4.51 -6.34
C ASP A 54 11.36 3.67 -5.04
N PRO A 55 11.16 2.35 -5.12
CA PRO A 55 11.25 1.45 -3.97
C PRO A 55 12.67 1.36 -3.36
N ALA A 56 13.72 1.71 -4.12
CA ALA A 56 15.08 1.82 -3.61
C ALA A 56 15.33 3.14 -2.86
N ASP A 57 14.58 4.21 -3.19
CA ASP A 57 14.58 5.49 -2.49
C ASP A 57 13.15 5.98 -2.14
N PRO A 58 12.52 5.44 -1.08
CA PRO A 58 11.22 5.88 -0.61
C PRO A 58 11.19 7.32 -0.11
N GLU A 59 12.34 7.94 0.13
CA GLU A 59 12.43 9.33 0.59
C GLU A 59 12.51 10.31 -0.58
N TRP A 60 12.72 9.82 -1.81
CA TRP A 60 12.79 10.62 -3.03
C TRP A 60 11.73 11.73 -3.05
N PRO A 61 12.11 13.02 -3.02
CA PRO A 61 11.14 14.11 -2.93
C PRO A 61 10.15 14.15 -4.11
N GLY A 62 10.59 13.69 -5.29
CA GLY A 62 9.83 13.72 -6.53
C GLY A 62 8.77 12.61 -6.69
N ARG A 63 8.71 11.63 -5.79
CA ARG A 63 7.74 10.52 -5.85
C ARG A 63 6.28 11.00 -5.70
N ASP A 64 5.35 10.25 -6.26
CA ASP A 64 3.94 10.36 -5.90
C ASP A 64 3.71 9.82 -4.50
N ARG A 65 2.73 10.37 -3.78
CA ARG A 65 2.40 10.00 -2.40
C ARG A 65 1.10 9.21 -2.36
N PHE A 66 1.14 7.98 -1.86
CA PHE A 66 -0.04 7.15 -1.66
C PHE A 66 -0.48 7.14 -0.20
N VAL A 67 -1.75 7.47 0.06
CA VAL A 67 -2.33 7.43 1.40
C VAL A 67 -3.54 6.50 1.45
N LEU A 68 -3.40 5.39 2.17
CA LEU A 68 -4.49 4.46 2.43
C LEU A 68 -5.38 4.97 3.57
N SER A 69 -6.30 5.89 3.31
CA SER A 69 -7.11 6.49 4.39
C SER A 69 -8.01 5.48 5.11
N CYS A 70 -8.44 4.41 4.44
CA CYS A 70 -9.13 3.28 5.06
C CYS A 70 -8.13 2.30 5.68
N GLY A 71 -7.36 2.74 6.68
CA GLY A 71 -6.20 2.02 7.20
C GLY A 71 -6.47 0.59 7.70
N HIS A 72 -7.73 0.20 7.94
CA HIS A 72 -8.10 -1.16 8.33
C HIS A 72 -7.71 -2.20 7.29
N THR A 73 -7.68 -1.82 5.99
CA THR A 73 -7.29 -2.68 4.87
C THR A 73 -5.78 -2.63 4.59
N SER A 74 -4.97 -2.67 5.65
CA SER A 74 -3.51 -2.49 5.60
C SER A 74 -2.79 -3.41 4.60
N LEU A 75 -3.29 -4.63 4.39
CA LEU A 75 -2.78 -5.56 3.37
C LEU A 75 -2.90 -5.04 1.93
N THR A 76 -3.86 -4.16 1.63
CA THR A 76 -3.92 -3.45 0.34
C THR A 76 -2.63 -2.69 0.06
N LEU A 77 -2.00 -2.13 1.10
CA LEU A 77 -0.73 -1.42 0.99
C LEU A 77 0.46 -2.36 1.09
N TYR A 78 0.53 -3.20 2.13
CA TYR A 78 1.71 -4.04 2.39
C TYR A 78 2.03 -4.99 1.24
N ILE A 79 1.02 -5.56 0.57
CA ILE A 79 1.25 -6.47 -0.56
C ILE A 79 1.83 -5.69 -1.76
N GLN A 80 1.41 -4.44 -1.99
CA GLN A 80 1.98 -3.62 -3.07
C GLN A 80 3.40 -3.16 -2.73
N LEU A 81 3.69 -2.89 -1.46
CA LEU A 81 5.05 -2.60 -1.00
C LEU A 81 5.97 -3.82 -1.17
N TYR A 82 5.46 -5.03 -0.88
CA TYR A 82 6.13 -6.30 -1.18
C TYR A 82 6.38 -6.47 -2.69
N TYR A 83 5.36 -6.33 -3.53
CA TYR A 83 5.49 -6.46 -5.00
C TYR A 83 6.45 -5.47 -5.61
N SER A 84 6.42 -4.22 -5.14
CA SER A 84 7.26 -3.16 -5.67
C SER A 84 8.70 -3.22 -5.15
N GLY A 85 9.00 -4.06 -4.15
CA GLY A 85 10.36 -4.17 -3.60
C GLY A 85 10.73 -3.08 -2.60
N TYR A 86 9.78 -2.56 -1.82
CA TYR A 86 10.07 -1.61 -0.73
C TYR A 86 10.81 -2.23 0.47
N GLY A 87 11.10 -3.53 0.42
CA GLY A 87 11.89 -4.24 1.41
C GLY A 87 11.10 -5.27 2.21
N LEU A 88 9.77 -5.14 2.27
CA LEU A 88 8.91 -6.21 2.79
C LEU A 88 9.16 -7.51 2.02
N GLN A 89 9.19 -8.61 2.75
CA GLN A 89 9.34 -9.96 2.25
C GLN A 89 8.08 -10.77 2.55
N LEU A 90 7.99 -11.97 1.96
CA LEU A 90 6.89 -12.89 2.25
C LEU A 90 6.80 -13.25 3.75
N GLY A 91 7.94 -13.29 4.44
CA GLY A 91 8.00 -13.50 5.89
C GLY A 91 7.27 -12.42 6.68
N ASP A 92 7.33 -11.17 6.24
CA ASP A 92 6.63 -10.06 6.90
C ASP A 92 5.12 -10.22 6.74
N LEU A 93 4.63 -10.57 5.55
CA LEU A 93 3.19 -10.80 5.33
C LEU A 93 2.64 -11.94 6.20
N LYS A 94 3.43 -13.02 6.39
CA LYS A 94 3.08 -14.11 7.32
C LYS A 94 3.06 -13.66 8.78
N ALA A 95 3.85 -12.64 9.12
CA ALA A 95 3.91 -12.05 10.45
C ALA A 95 2.89 -10.92 10.65
N LEU A 96 1.86 -10.81 9.82
CA LEU A 96 0.78 -9.82 9.98
C LEU A 96 0.29 -9.78 11.43
N ARG A 97 0.26 -8.56 12.00
CA ARG A 97 -0.25 -8.27 13.36
C ARG A 97 0.48 -9.02 14.48
N GLN A 98 1.68 -9.52 14.22
CA GLN A 98 2.53 -10.11 15.25
C GLN A 98 3.45 -9.04 15.87
N TRP A 99 3.86 -9.29 17.12
CA TRP A 99 4.76 -8.40 17.84
C TRP A 99 6.06 -8.17 17.07
N GLY A 100 6.44 -6.90 16.90
CA GLY A 100 7.66 -6.51 16.19
C GLY A 100 7.64 -6.70 14.67
N SER A 101 6.54 -7.19 14.09
CA SER A 101 6.42 -7.34 12.63
C SER A 101 6.38 -5.99 11.94
N LEU A 102 6.90 -5.91 10.70
CA LEU A 102 6.81 -4.72 9.84
C LEU A 102 5.42 -4.54 9.21
N THR A 103 4.44 -5.35 9.61
CA THR A 103 3.06 -5.36 9.09
C THR A 103 2.06 -5.29 10.24
N PRO A 104 1.99 -4.17 10.97
CA PRO A 104 0.99 -3.96 12.03
C PRO A 104 -0.43 -3.92 11.47
N GLY A 105 -1.43 -4.01 12.35
CA GLY A 105 -2.84 -4.10 11.95
C GLY A 105 -3.35 -2.93 11.11
N HIS A 106 -2.80 -1.74 11.33
CA HIS A 106 -3.01 -0.53 10.53
C HIS A 106 -1.64 0.03 10.10
N PRO A 107 -1.53 0.75 8.97
CA PRO A 107 -0.25 1.31 8.52
C PRO A 107 0.32 2.30 9.54
N GLU A 108 1.59 2.14 9.88
CA GLU A 108 2.32 3.00 10.81
C GLU A 108 3.51 3.66 10.09
N HIS A 109 3.50 5.00 10.04
CA HIS A 109 4.60 5.77 9.47
C HIS A 109 5.87 5.63 10.31
N GLY A 110 7.01 5.50 9.64
CA GLY A 110 8.32 5.28 10.28
C GLY A 110 8.58 3.81 10.68
N HIS A 111 7.53 2.98 10.78
CA HIS A 111 7.66 1.55 11.09
C HIS A 111 7.80 0.70 9.83
N THR A 112 6.92 0.89 8.85
CA THR A 112 6.96 0.17 7.57
C THR A 112 7.43 1.08 6.44
N ARG A 113 8.51 0.69 5.76
CA ARG A 113 9.07 1.45 4.62
C ARG A 113 8.03 1.60 3.51
N GLY A 114 7.81 2.83 3.05
CA GLY A 114 6.79 3.16 2.03
C GLY A 114 5.40 3.53 2.59
N VAL A 115 5.21 3.53 3.92
CA VAL A 115 3.99 4.08 4.54
C VAL A 115 4.14 5.60 4.73
N GLU A 116 3.38 6.37 3.97
CA GLU A 116 3.46 7.84 3.95
C GLU A 116 2.92 8.51 5.22
N THR A 117 1.91 7.91 5.85
CA THR A 117 1.30 8.45 7.08
C THR A 117 0.59 7.34 7.85
N THR A 118 0.58 7.44 9.19
CA THR A 118 -0.17 6.51 10.04
C THR A 118 -1.66 6.71 9.80
N THR A 119 -2.37 5.62 9.55
CA THR A 119 -3.83 5.62 9.33
C THR A 119 -4.51 4.56 10.20
N GLY A 120 -5.83 4.59 10.27
CA GLY A 120 -6.62 3.72 11.17
C GLY A 120 -7.86 4.47 11.66
N PRO A 121 -7.69 5.63 12.32
CA PRO A 121 -8.79 6.57 12.55
C PRO A 121 -9.32 7.08 11.21
N LEU A 122 -10.54 6.69 10.86
CA LEU A 122 -11.15 7.06 9.57
C LEU A 122 -11.21 8.58 9.39
N GLY A 123 -11.00 9.03 8.16
CA GLY A 123 -10.98 10.45 7.77
C GLY A 123 -9.61 11.13 7.90
N GLN A 124 -8.77 10.71 8.85
CA GLN A 124 -7.47 11.37 9.08
C GLN A 124 -6.51 11.23 7.90
N GLY A 125 -6.40 10.03 7.31
CA GLY A 125 -5.54 9.81 6.15
C GLY A 125 -5.93 10.71 4.96
N PHE A 126 -7.23 10.87 4.70
CA PHE A 126 -7.71 11.79 3.66
C PHE A 126 -7.34 13.24 3.96
N GLY A 127 -7.53 13.70 5.21
CA GLY A 127 -7.11 15.04 5.65
C GLY A 127 -5.60 15.27 5.48
N ASN A 128 -4.78 14.28 5.84
CA ASN A 128 -3.33 14.33 5.65
C ASN A 128 -2.96 14.40 4.16
N ALA A 129 -3.63 13.64 3.29
CA ALA A 129 -3.40 13.70 1.85
C ALA A 129 -3.72 15.08 1.25
N VAL A 130 -4.78 15.74 1.74
CA VAL A 130 -5.06 17.14 1.37
C VAL A 130 -3.91 18.06 1.77
N GLY A 131 -3.38 17.91 2.99
CA GLY A 131 -2.19 18.65 3.43
C GLY A 131 -0.95 18.40 2.57
N MET A 132 -0.69 17.14 2.21
CA MET A 132 0.41 16.76 1.31
C MET A 132 0.26 17.42 -0.07
N ALA A 133 -0.95 17.44 -0.63
CA ALA A 133 -1.21 18.09 -1.91
C ALA A 133 -1.01 19.62 -1.83
N MET A 134 -1.44 20.27 -0.74
CA MET A 134 -1.21 21.70 -0.50
C MET A 134 0.28 22.02 -0.38
N ALA A 135 1.04 21.19 0.34
CA ALA A 135 2.49 21.33 0.47
C ALA A 135 3.19 21.17 -0.89
N ALA A 136 2.85 20.13 -1.66
CA ALA A 136 3.41 19.91 -3.00
C ALA A 136 3.14 21.09 -3.94
N ARG A 137 1.94 21.68 -3.90
CA ARG A 137 1.62 22.89 -4.68
C ARG A 137 2.52 24.06 -4.30
N ARG A 138 2.68 24.32 -3.00
CA ARG A 138 3.52 25.41 -2.47
C ARG A 138 5.00 25.22 -2.80
N GLU A 139 5.53 24.01 -2.62
CA GLU A 139 6.94 23.68 -2.83
C GLU A 139 7.33 23.68 -4.31
N ARG A 140 6.41 23.31 -5.20
CA ARG A 140 6.65 23.23 -6.65
C ARG A 140 6.23 24.49 -7.41
N GLY A 141 5.66 25.49 -6.73
CA GLY A 141 5.20 26.72 -7.35
C GLY A 141 4.07 26.51 -8.38
N LEU A 142 3.18 25.54 -8.11
CA LEU A 142 2.02 25.20 -8.95
C LEU A 142 0.78 26.06 -8.65
#